data_AF-A0A3P1SRP2-F1
#
_entry.id   AF-A0A3P1SRP2-F1
#
_cell.length_a   1.000
_cell.length_b   1.000
_cell.length_c   1.000
_cell.angle_alpha   90.00
_cell.angle_beta   90.00
_cell.angle_gamma   90.00
#
_symmetry.space_group_name_H-M   'P 1'
#
loop_
_entity.id
_entity.type
_entity.pdbx_description
1 polymer ?
#
loop_
_entity_poly.entity_id
_entity_poly.type
_entity_poly.pdbx_seq_one_letter_code
_entity_poly.pdbx_strand_id
1 'polypeptide(L)'
;MKPDTTTAMNDLIAQIRETIPFDTPMSELCNGPCTGCSKKLLDFLDTEVEEWETNIATGTTPSLGEIHSLAKTSRKIYAVLKKNGLIKNKTTNTIIHSTNA
;
A
#
# COMPACT_ATOMS: atom_id res chain seq x y z
N MET A 1 9.67 4.11 22.97
CA MET A 1 10.00 2.68 22.97
C MET A 1 10.06 2.25 21.50
N LYS A 2 11.08 1.49 21.08
CA LYS A 2 11.13 0.97 19.70
C LYS A 2 10.15 -0.21 19.61
N PRO A 3 9.25 -0.27 18.61
CA PRO A 3 8.36 -1.41 18.47
C PRO A 3 9.16 -2.69 18.20
N ASP A 4 8.64 -3.82 18.67
CA ASP A 4 9.14 -5.13 18.24
C ASP A 4 8.84 -5.37 16.74
N THR A 5 9.42 -6.42 16.17
CA THR A 5 9.32 -6.67 14.74
C THR A 5 7.91 -7.08 14.30
N THR A 6 7.15 -7.77 15.14
CA THR A 6 5.76 -8.13 14.85
C THR A 6 4.89 -6.88 14.78
N THR A 7 5.02 -5.99 15.76
CA THR A 7 4.34 -4.68 15.78
C THR A 7 4.74 -3.86 14.55
N ALA A 8 6.03 -3.79 14.24
CA ALA A 8 6.51 -3.05 13.05
C ALA A 8 5.99 -3.63 11.72
N MET A 9 5.83 -4.95 11.61
CA MET A 9 5.25 -5.58 10.42
C MET A 9 3.75 -5.30 10.31
N ASN A 10 2.99 -5.41 11.41
CA ASN A 10 1.57 -5.06 11.43
C ASN A 10 1.34 -3.59 11.06
N ASP A 11 2.15 -2.68 11.60
CA ASP A 11 2.08 -1.25 11.26
C ASP A 11 2.37 -1.00 9.78
N LEU A 12 3.31 -1.75 9.20
CA LEU A 12 3.63 -1.67 7.76
C LEU A 12 2.48 -2.20 6.91
N ILE A 13 1.90 -3.35 7.28
CA ILE A 13 0.73 -3.94 6.61
C ILE A 13 -0.44 -2.95 6.62
N ALA A 14 -0.76 -2.37 7.78
CA ALA A 14 -1.82 -1.38 7.90
C ALA A 14 -1.59 -0.18 6.98
N GLN A 15 -0.37 0.37 6.95
CA GLN A 15 -0.01 1.46 6.04
C GLN A 15 -0.17 1.07 4.55
N ILE A 16 0.20 -0.16 4.19
CA ILE A 16 0.04 -0.67 2.81
C ILE A 16 -1.44 -0.75 2.47
N ARG A 17 -2.27 -1.36 3.33
CA ARG A 17 -3.73 -1.48 3.15
C ARG A 17 -4.43 -0.11 3.04
N GLU A 18 -3.97 0.88 3.80
CA GLU A 18 -4.53 2.25 3.74
C GLU A 18 -4.11 3.04 2.49
N THR A 19 -2.94 2.72 1.92
CA THR A 19 -2.33 3.53 0.85
C THR A 19 -2.53 2.94 -0.54
N ILE A 20 -2.54 1.61 -0.65
CA ILE A 20 -2.63 0.89 -1.92
C ILE A 20 -4.11 0.60 -2.23
N PRO A 21 -4.61 0.98 -3.42
CA PRO A 21 -6.02 0.81 -3.76
C PRO A 21 -6.27 -0.61 -4.31
N PHE A 22 -6.19 -1.63 -3.46
CA PHE A 22 -6.40 -3.03 -3.85
C PHE A 22 -7.75 -3.28 -4.52
N ASP A 23 -8.80 -2.57 -4.08
CA ASP A 23 -10.16 -2.70 -4.61
C ASP A 23 -10.42 -1.91 -5.92
N THR A 24 -9.37 -1.40 -6.58
CA THR A 24 -9.55 -0.62 -7.82
C THR A 24 -10.20 -1.47 -8.92
N PRO A 25 -11.33 -1.03 -9.53
CA PRO A 25 -11.98 -1.76 -10.60
C PRO A 25 -11.09 -1.96 -11.83
N MET A 26 -11.25 -3.09 -12.52
CA MET A 26 -10.44 -3.42 -13.71
C MET A 26 -10.55 -2.36 -14.82
N SER A 27 -11.72 -1.72 -14.97
CA SER A 27 -11.95 -0.62 -15.92
C SER A 27 -11.07 0.61 -15.68
N GLU A 28 -10.62 0.83 -14.44
CA GLU A 28 -9.75 1.94 -14.07
C GLU A 28 -8.26 1.58 -14.18
N LEU A 29 -7.94 0.28 -14.08
CA LEU A 29 -6.56 -0.22 -14.13
C LEU A 29 -5.97 -0.28 -15.55
N CYS A 30 -6.81 -0.43 -16.57
CA CYS A 30 -6.39 -0.72 -17.95
C CYS A 30 -6.82 0.40 -18.92
N ASN A 31 -6.03 1.49 -18.98
CA ASN A 31 -6.30 2.66 -19.82
C ASN A 31 -5.22 2.96 -20.89
N GLY A 32 -4.36 2.00 -21.27
CA GLY A 32 -3.32 2.22 -22.28
C GLY A 32 -2.17 1.19 -22.23
N PRO A 33 -1.07 1.39 -22.96
CA PRO A 33 0.08 0.49 -22.93
C PRO A 33 0.71 0.48 -21.53
N CYS A 34 0.34 -0.53 -20.74
CA CYS A 34 0.74 -0.66 -19.35
C CYS A 34 2.23 -1.01 -19.28
N THR A 35 3.10 -0.05 -18.95
CA THR A 35 4.48 -0.35 -18.56
C THR A 35 4.46 -0.96 -17.16
N GLY A 36 4.24 -2.28 -17.11
CA GLY A 36 3.87 -3.02 -15.89
C GLY A 36 2.36 -2.93 -15.66
N CYS A 37 1.65 -4.05 -15.78
CA CYS A 37 0.21 -4.09 -15.55
C CYS A 37 -0.09 -3.83 -14.06
N SER A 38 -0.74 -2.70 -13.75
CA SER A 38 -1.10 -2.30 -12.38
C SER A 38 -1.86 -3.41 -11.64
N LYS A 39 -2.75 -4.13 -12.34
CA LYS A 39 -3.49 -5.27 -11.76
C LYS A 39 -2.56 -6.35 -11.23
N LYS A 40 -1.58 -6.78 -12.03
CA LYS A 40 -0.65 -7.84 -11.60
C LYS A 40 0.21 -7.41 -10.42
N LEU A 41 0.57 -6.13 -10.35
CA LEU A 41 1.32 -5.59 -9.21
C LEU A 41 0.46 -5.50 -7.95
N LEU A 42 -0.81 -5.11 -8.08
CA LEU A 42 -1.76 -5.12 -6.97
C LEU A 42 -1.95 -6.54 -6.46
N ASP A 43 -2.23 -7.50 -7.34
CA ASP A 43 -2.46 -8.91 -6.96
C ASP A 43 -1.25 -9.50 -6.23
N PHE A 44 -0.04 -9.25 -6.76
CA PHE A 44 1.18 -9.72 -6.12
C PHE A 44 1.36 -9.11 -4.73
N LEU A 45 1.17 -7.80 -4.58
CA LEU A 45 1.32 -7.16 -3.27
C LEU A 45 0.22 -7.60 -2.29
N ASP A 46 -0.99 -7.86 -2.78
CA ASP A 46 -2.11 -8.32 -1.98
C ASP A 46 -1.80 -9.68 -1.36
N THR A 47 -1.35 -10.64 -2.18
CA THR A 47 -0.90 -11.95 -1.72
C THR A 47 0.23 -11.85 -0.69
N GLU A 48 1.26 -11.02 -0.93
CA GLU A 48 2.34 -10.85 0.05
C GLU A 48 1.83 -10.31 1.40
N VAL A 49 0.85 -9.40 1.38
CA VAL A 49 0.26 -8.86 2.60
C VAL A 49 -0.59 -9.92 3.31
N GLU A 50 -1.43 -10.65 2.60
CA GLU A 50 -2.25 -11.75 3.15
C GLU A 50 -1.39 -12.86 3.76
N GLU A 51 -0.27 -13.21 3.11
CA GLU A 51 0.69 -14.17 3.62
C GLU A 51 1.30 -13.70 4.95
N TRP A 52 1.70 -12.43 5.05
CA TRP A 52 2.22 -11.89 6.30
C TRP A 52 1.17 -11.78 7.40
N GLU A 53 -0.05 -11.37 7.08
CA GLU A 53 -1.18 -11.36 8.02
C GLU A 53 -1.42 -12.77 8.59
N THR A 54 -1.40 -13.79 7.73
CA THR A 54 -1.55 -15.20 8.14
C THR A 54 -0.36 -15.69 8.97
N ASN A 55 0.87 -15.38 8.56
CA ASN A 55 2.08 -15.76 9.28
C ASN A 55 2.09 -15.18 10.70
N ILE A 56 1.75 -13.89 10.84
CA ILE A 56 1.66 -13.25 12.16
C ILE A 56 0.55 -13.86 13.00
N ALA A 57 -0.64 -14.10 12.41
CA ALA A 57 -1.77 -14.71 13.10
C ALA A 57 -1.47 -16.13 13.62
N THR A 58 -0.56 -16.85 12.95
CA THR A 58 -0.10 -18.19 13.35
C THR A 58 1.12 -18.16 14.28
N GLY A 59 1.57 -16.99 14.70
CA GLY A 59 2.65 -16.81 15.68
C GLY A 59 4.05 -16.68 15.07
N THR A 60 4.16 -16.54 13.75
CA THR A 60 5.45 -16.27 13.09
C THR A 60 5.92 -14.87 13.43
N THR A 61 7.15 -14.75 13.93
CA THR A 61 7.78 -13.46 14.21
C THR A 61 8.64 -13.04 13.02
N PRO A 62 8.33 -11.92 12.33
CA PRO A 62 9.11 -11.45 11.19
C PRO A 62 10.49 -10.94 11.63
N SER A 63 11.46 -11.08 10.74
CA SER A 63 12.78 -10.47 10.87
C SER A 63 12.78 -9.04 10.32
N LEU A 64 13.79 -8.25 10.72
CA LEU A 64 14.01 -6.91 10.15
C LEU A 64 14.26 -6.94 8.63
N GLY A 65 14.86 -8.02 8.12
CA GLY A 65 15.12 -8.20 6.69
C GLY A 65 13.84 -8.36 5.89
N GLU A 66 12.89 -9.13 6.41
CA GLU A 66 11.57 -9.35 5.80
C GLU A 66 10.72 -8.08 5.80
N ILE A 67 10.69 -7.35 6.94
CA ILE A 67 10.04 -6.04 7.03
C ILE A 67 10.62 -5.10 5.97
N HIS A 68 11.95 -5.03 5.87
CA HIS A 68 12.61 -4.19 4.88
C HIS A 68 12.29 -4.61 3.44
N SER A 69 12.18 -5.92 3.18
CA SER A 69 11.82 -6.47 1.86
C SER A 69 10.40 -6.05 1.47
N LEU A 70 9.41 -6.31 2.33
CA LEU A 70 8.00 -5.93 2.09
C LEU A 70 7.87 -4.41 1.89
N ALA A 71 8.56 -3.62 2.72
CA ALA A 71 8.56 -2.16 2.61
C ALA A 71 9.19 -1.68 1.29
N LYS A 72 10.24 -2.34 0.81
CA LYS A 72 10.88 -2.00 -0.47
C LYS A 72 9.99 -2.38 -1.65
N THR A 73 9.36 -3.54 -1.61
CA THR A 73 8.43 -4.02 -2.64
C THR A 73 7.22 -3.11 -2.75
N SER A 74 6.54 -2.84 -1.63
CA SER A 74 5.38 -1.93 -1.58
C SER A 74 5.70 -0.53 -2.09
N ARG A 75 6.84 0.06 -1.73
CA ARG A 75 7.27 1.38 -2.26
C ARG A 75 7.45 1.40 -3.77
N LYS A 76 8.02 0.34 -4.36
CA LYS A 76 8.18 0.24 -5.82
C LYS A 76 6.83 0.17 -6.52
N ILE A 77 5.91 -0.64 -5.99
CA ILE A 77 4.57 -0.80 -6.54
C ILE A 77 3.79 0.52 -6.42
N TYR A 78 3.82 1.15 -5.25
CA TYR A 78 3.26 2.49 -5.03
C TYR A 78 3.73 3.50 -6.08
N ALA A 79 5.04 3.53 -6.39
CA ALA A 79 5.57 4.46 -7.39
C ALA A 79 5.02 4.20 -8.80
N VAL A 80 4.85 2.93 -9.19
CA VAL A 80 4.22 2.55 -10.48
C VAL A 80 2.74 2.94 -10.49
N LEU A 81 1.98 2.64 -9.42
CA LEU A 81 0.56 2.99 -9.32
C LEU A 81 0.35 4.51 -9.38
N LYS A 82 1.21 5.28 -8.70
CA LYS A 82 1.21 6.74 -8.75
C LYS A 82 1.50 7.25 -10.17
N LYS A 83 2.49 6.68 -10.86
CA LYS A 83 2.79 7.02 -12.27
C LYS A 83 1.62 6.70 -13.20
N ASN A 84 0.89 5.62 -12.90
CA ASN A 84 -0.28 5.18 -13.66
C ASN A 84 -1.56 5.94 -13.25
N GLY A 85 -1.48 6.95 -12.37
CA GLY A 85 -2.60 7.81 -11.99
C GLY A 85 -3.58 7.18 -10.99
N LEU A 86 -3.27 6.00 -10.47
CA LEU A 86 -4.15 5.25 -9.55
C LEU A 86 -4.07 5.73 -8.11
N ILE A 87 -3.00 6.45 -7.75
CA ILE A 87 -2.86 7.07 -6.44
C ILE A 87 -2.69 8.57 -6.64
N LYS A 88 -3.65 9.34 -6.11
CA LYS A 88 -3.59 10.80 -6.07
C LYS A 88 -2.99 11.23 -4.73
N ASN A 89 -2.12 12.25 -4.75
CA ASN A 89 -1.74 12.90 -3.50
C ASN A 89 -3.02 13.41 -2.83
N LYS A 90 -3.20 13.19 -1.52
CA LYS A 90 -4.24 13.89 -0.75
C LYS A 90 -3.89 15.38 -0.78
N THR A 91 -4.44 16.13 -1.73
CA THR A 91 -4.45 17.59 -1.66
C THR A 91 -5.41 17.96 -0.55
N THR A 92 -4.88 18.29 0.62
CA THR A 92 -5.66 18.90 1.70
C THR A 92 -6.20 20.23 1.20
N ASN A 93 -7.38 20.22 0.59
CA ASN A 93 -8.11 21.43 0.29
C ASN A 93 -9.05 21.71 1.46
N THR A 94 -8.49 22.21 2.56
CA THR A 94 -9.28 22.81 3.63
C THR A 94 -9.77 24.17 3.13
N ILE A 95 -10.91 24.19 2.45
CA ILE A 95 -11.66 25.44 2.26
C ILE A 95 -12.34 25.74 3.60
N ILE A 96 -11.64 26.51 4.44
CA ILE A 96 -12.27 27.23 5.55
C ILE A 96 -13.32 28.17 4.94
N HIS A 97 -14.59 27.87 5.16
CA HIS A 97 -15.68 28.83 5.00
C HIS A 97 -15.39 30.00 5.94
N SER A 98 -14.89 31.11 5.39
CA SER A 98 -15.00 32.40 6.05
C SER A 98 -16.41 32.92 5.77
N THR A 99 -17.28 32.81 6.76
CA THR A 99 -18.55 33.53 6.82
C THR A 99 -18.25 35.03 6.90
N ASN A 100 -18.64 35.77 5.86
CA ASN A 100 -18.60 37.22 5.87
C ASN A 100 -19.82 37.78 6.61
N ALA A 101 -19.50 38.73 7.50
CA ALA A 101 -20.25 39.88 8.03
C ALA A 101 -21.75 40.01 7.74
#